data_AF-A0A418PNL2-F1
#
_entry.id   AF-A0A418PNL2-F1
#
_cell.length_a   1.000
_cell.length_b   1.000
_cell.length_c   1.000
_cell.angle_alpha   90.00
_cell.angle_beta   90.00
_cell.angle_gamma   90.00
#
_symmetry.space_group_name_H-M   'P 1'
#
loop_
_entity.id
_entity.type
_entity.pdbx_description
1 polymer ?
#
loop_
_entity_poly.entity_id
_entity_poly.type
_entity_poly.pdbx_seq_one_letter_code
_entity_poly.pdbx_strand_id
1 'polypeptide(L)' 'MNISKKLVRVFESYGINLKGKQGNMHLKNDLHMDEIFINGLIFELEYVSKKNLEKEFNEFELRPIRLIEEFSSQ' A
#
# COMPACT_ATOMS: atom_id res chain seq x y z
N MET A 1 -16.36 4.96 -8.26
CA MET A 1 -15.01 4.43 -8.59
C MET A 1 -14.73 3.24 -7.69
N ASN A 2 -14.36 2.07 -8.25
CA ASN A 2 -14.04 0.84 -7.51
C ASN A 2 -12.91 1.12 -6.48
N ILE A 3 -13.00 0.56 -5.27
CA ILE A 3 -11.99 0.74 -4.20
C ILE A 3 -10.59 0.39 -4.68
N SER A 4 -10.41 -0.72 -5.40
CA SER A 4 -9.09 -1.12 -5.89
C SER A 4 -8.49 -0.09 -6.86
N LYS A 5 -9.32 0.60 -7.66
CA LYS A 5 -8.86 1.71 -8.50
C LYS A 5 -8.42 2.93 -7.69
N LYS A 6 -9.02 3.17 -6.52
CA LYS A 6 -8.60 4.26 -5.63
C LYS A 6 -7.28 3.91 -4.94
N LEU A 7 -7.13 2.69 -4.43
CA LEU A 7 -5.89 2.23 -3.81
C LEU A 7 -4.73 2.26 -4.80
N VAL A 8 -4.95 1.82 -6.05
CA VAL A 8 -3.94 1.93 -7.13
C VAL A 8 -3.44 3.37 -7.30
N ARG A 9 -4.34 4.36 -7.27
CA ARG A 9 -3.95 5.77 -7.41
C ARG A 9 -3.11 6.29 -6.25
N VAL A 10 -3.29 5.76 -5.04
CA VAL A 10 -2.44 6.09 -3.89
C VAL A 10 -1.03 5.55 -4.14
N PHE A 11 -0.87 4.30 -4.59
CA PHE A 11 0.46 3.80 -4.95
C PHE A 11 1.12 4.62 -6.06
N GLU A 12 0.36 5.00 -7.09
CA GLU A 12 0.85 5.85 -8.19
C GLU A 12 1.31 7.23 -7.71
N SER A 13 0.65 7.86 -6.72
CA SER A 13 1.09 9.15 -6.16
C SER A 13 2.39 9.07 -5.37
N TYR A 14 2.75 7.88 -4.87
CA TYR A 14 4.03 7.59 -4.22
C TYR A 14 5.09 7.09 -5.22
N GLY A 15 4.80 7.12 -6.54
CA GLY A 15 5.72 6.69 -7.58
C GLY A 15 5.85 5.16 -7.72
N ILE A 16 4.94 4.39 -7.11
CA ILE A 16 4.96 2.93 -7.12
C ILE A 16 4.05 2.43 -8.24
N ASN A 17 4.63 1.81 -9.25
CA ASN A 17 3.87 1.20 -10.34
C ASN A 17 3.50 -0.25 -9.99
N LEU A 18 2.22 -0.48 -9.72
CA LEU A 18 1.70 -1.82 -9.42
C LEU A 18 1.79 -2.80 -10.61
N LYS A 19 1.94 -2.29 -11.83
CA LYS A 19 2.12 -3.12 -13.01
C LYS A 19 3.59 -3.52 -13.12
N GLY A 20 3.85 -4.82 -12.95
CA GLY A 20 5.20 -5.39 -13.09
C GLY A 20 5.80 -5.80 -11.75
N LYS A 21 7.13 -5.73 -11.62
CA LYS A 21 7.85 -6.29 -10.47
C LYS A 21 7.61 -5.51 -9.17
N GLN A 22 7.40 -4.19 -9.26
CA GLN A 22 7.24 -3.32 -8.09
C GLN A 22 6.02 -3.68 -7.23
N GLY A 23 4.94 -4.21 -7.82
CA GLY A 23 3.76 -4.64 -7.06
C GLY A 23 4.06 -5.71 -6.00
N ASN A 24 5.14 -6.49 -6.20
CA ASN A 24 5.58 -7.53 -5.29
C ASN A 24 6.82 -7.14 -4.48
N MET A 25 7.40 -5.96 -4.69
CA MET A 25 8.60 -5.51 -3.96
C MET A 25 8.22 -5.03 -2.56
N HIS A 26 9.08 -5.30 -1.59
CA HIS A 26 8.94 -4.80 -0.23
C HIS A 26 9.20 -3.28 -0.22
N LEU A 27 8.28 -2.49 0.36
CA LEU A 27 8.35 -1.02 0.34
C LEU A 27 9.66 -0.49 0.96
N LYS A 28 10.03 -0.99 2.13
CA LYS A 28 11.30 -0.63 2.80
C LYS A 28 12.54 -1.27 2.16
N ASN A 29 12.57 -2.60 2.07
CA ASN A 29 13.80 -3.33 1.76
C ASN A 29 14.16 -3.31 0.27
N ASP A 30 13.16 -3.36 -0.64
CA ASP A 30 13.39 -3.44 -2.09
C ASP A 30 13.22 -2.07 -2.78
N LEU A 31 12.25 -1.26 -2.33
CA LEU A 31 12.00 0.08 -2.88
C LEU A 31 12.68 1.20 -2.10
N HIS A 32 13.38 0.88 -1.01
CA HIS A 32 14.12 1.83 -0.18
C HIS A 32 13.29 3.03 0.29
N MET A 33 12.00 2.82 0.55
CA MET A 33 11.15 3.88 1.10
C MET A 33 11.47 4.11 2.57
N ASP A 34 11.63 5.38 2.93
CA ASP A 34 11.72 5.77 4.33
C ASP A 34 10.41 5.48 5.06
N GLU A 35 10.54 5.16 6.35
CA GLU A 35 9.41 4.80 7.22
C GLU A 35 8.33 5.89 7.25
N ILE A 36 8.72 7.17 7.18
CA ILE A 36 7.76 8.28 7.14
C ILE A 36 6.84 8.23 5.91
N PHE A 37 7.36 7.80 4.74
CA PHE A 37 6.56 7.64 3.53
C PHE A 37 5.71 6.37 3.57
N ILE A 38 6.23 5.30 4.18
CA ILE A 38 5.44 4.07 4.37
C ILE A 38 4.24 4.34 5.28
N ASN A 39 4.45 5.06 6.38
CA ASN A 39 3.39 5.42 7.31
C ASN A 39 2.37 6.36 6.65
N GLY A 40 2.82 7.34 5.86
CA GLY A 40 1.94 8.20 5.06
C GLY A 40 1.10 7.42 4.04
N LEU A 41 1.73 6.48 3.32
CA LEU A 41 1.07 5.60 2.37
C LEU A 41 -0.02 4.77 3.05
N ILE A 42 0.29 4.13 4.19
CA ILE A 42 -0.68 3.33 4.96
C ILE A 42 -1.87 4.20 5.39
N PHE A 43 -1.60 5.38 5.95
CA PHE A 43 -2.66 6.32 6.37
C PHE A 43 -3.58 6.71 5.20
N GLU A 44 -3.03 6.98 4.02
CA GLU A 44 -3.84 7.30 2.84
C GLU A 44 -4.68 6.11 2.36
N LEU A 45 -4.14 4.89 2.42
CA LEU A 45 -4.89 3.66 2.11
C LEU A 45 -6.06 3.47 3.08
N GLU A 46 -5.84 3.68 4.38
CA GLU A 46 -6.90 3.64 5.42
C GLU A 46 -7.96 4.70 5.15
N TYR A 47 -7.54 5.94 4.88
CA TYR A 47 -8.45 7.05 4.62
C TYR A 47 -9.33 6.82 3.39
N VAL A 48 -8.77 6.27 2.32
CA VAL A 48 -9.46 6.01 1.05
C VAL A 48 -10.37 4.79 1.14
N SER A 49 -9.96 3.75 1.86
CA SER A 49 -10.74 2.53 2.08
C SER A 49 -11.79 2.66 3.17
N LYS A 50 -11.69 3.68 4.03
CA LYS A 50 -12.49 3.81 5.26
C LYS A 50 -12.35 2.60 6.18
N LYS A 51 -11.18 1.95 6.14
CA LYS A 51 -10.82 0.78 6.94
C LYS A 51 -9.56 1.12 7.72
N ASN A 52 -9.65 1.16 9.04
CA ASN A 52 -8.49 1.21 9.92
C ASN A 52 -8.18 -0.23 10.35
N LEU A 53 -6.94 -0.67 10.17
CA LEU A 53 -6.54 -2.03 10.51
C LEU A 53 -6.01 -2.17 11.94
N GLU A 54 -5.70 -1.04 12.61
CA GLU A 54 -5.16 -0.98 13.99
C GLU A 54 -4.11 -2.07 14.28
N LYS A 55 -3.23 -2.32 13.31
CA LYS A 55 -2.20 -3.36 13.39
C LYS A 55 -0.85 -2.83 12.95
N GLU A 56 0.19 -3.46 13.47
CA GLU A 56 1.53 -3.33 12.90
C GLU A 56 1.65 -4.27 11.70
N PHE A 57 2.20 -3.76 10.59
CA PHE A 57 2.45 -4.56 9.40
C PHE A 57 3.79 -5.28 9.51
N ASN A 58 3.78 -6.59 9.31
CA ASN A 58 5.01 -7.37 9.26
C ASN A 58 5.71 -7.24 7.89
N GLU A 59 6.95 -7.76 7.79
CA GLU A 59 7.74 -7.67 6.55
C GLU A 59 7.04 -8.26 5.31
N PHE A 60 6.23 -9.30 5.46
CA PHE A 60 5.54 -9.90 4.30
C PHE A 60 4.37 -9.04 3.81
N GLU A 61 3.75 -8.27 4.71
CA GLU A 61 2.57 -7.45 4.41
C GLU A 61 2.94 -6.12 3.75
N LEU A 62 4.17 -5.61 3.94
CA LEU A 62 4.65 -4.36 3.35
C LEU A 62 5.03 -4.49 1.86
N ARG A 63 4.16 -5.14 1.08
CA ARG A 63 4.23 -5.25 -0.39
C ARG A 63 2.97 -4.63 -1.00
N PRO A 64 3.07 -3.84 -2.09
CA PRO A 64 1.92 -3.12 -2.63
C PRO A 64 0.69 -3.99 -2.92
N ILE A 65 0.86 -5.16 -3.55
CA ILE A 65 -0.27 -6.06 -3.85
C ILE A 65 -0.92 -6.58 -2.56
N ARG A 66 -0.14 -6.93 -1.53
CA ARG A 66 -0.67 -7.40 -0.24
C ARG A 66 -1.48 -6.33 0.47
N LEU A 67 -0.99 -5.10 0.48
CA LEU A 67 -1.73 -3.97 1.04
C LEU A 67 -3.04 -3.74 0.27
N ILE A 68 -3.04 -3.85 -1.06
CA ILE A 68 -4.27 -3.71 -1.85
C ILE A 68 -5.28 -4.81 -1.51
N GLU A 69 -4.84 -6.06 -1.37
CA GLU A 69 -5.68 -7.17 -0.95
C GLU A 69 -6.30 -6.90 0.44
N GLU A 70 -5.47 -6.50 1.40
CA GLU A 70 -5.88 -6.22 2.77
C GLU A 70 -6.93 -5.09 2.87
N PHE A 71 -6.71 -4.00 2.13
CA PHE A 71 -7.59 -2.84 2.11
C PHE A 71 -8.79 -2.96 1.14
N SER A 72 -8.77 -3.93 0.22
CA SER A 72 -9.91 -4.22 -0.66
C SER A 72 -10.88 -5.27 -0.08
N SER A 73 -10.42 -6.08 0.88
CA SER A 73 -11.22 -7.13 1.51
C SER A 73 -12.23 -6.53 2.49
N GLN A 74 -13.53 -6.78 2.24
CA GLN A 74 -14.65 -6.35 3.09
C GLN A 74 -14.67 -7.09 4.41
#